data_AF-A0A2R6NJM8-F1
#
_entry.id   AF-A0A2R6NJM8-F1
#
_cell.length_a   1.000
_cell.length_b   1.000
_cell.length_c   1.000
_cell.angle_alpha   90.00
_cell.angle_beta   90.00
_cell.angle_gamma   90.00
#
_symmetry.space_group_name_H-M   'P 1'
#
loop_
_entity.id
_entity.type
_entity.pdbx_description
1 polymer ?
#
loop_
_entity_poly.entity_id
_entity_poly.type
_entity_poly.pdbx_seq_one_letter_code
_entity_poly.pdbx_strand_id
1 'polypeptide(L)'
;MDNPTLGIYVVAAIIPLFLFFRSLFGSSSLRSIPTVGGPSAPLLSYIGSYRFLHHARAMLQEGYDKYKGGMFKIPLPDRWIVVVTGSRLVDDLQKFPDDHVSFLEAAADLTHINHIFGDEAHHNPLHLTVIRQQLTRQLVTLFPDVRDEISTAFQELIPAKENEWTPINATSVIRQIVARASNRVFVGVPLCRDPGYLDLTVNFAVDVGKARTVLTLSPFFLKS
;
A
#
# COMPACT_ATOMS: atom_id res chain seq x y z
N MET A 1 23.56 -39.53 -14.62
CA MET A 1 24.30 -39.21 -13.38
C MET A 1 24.57 -37.72 -13.42
N ASP A 2 23.60 -36.94 -12.94
CA ASP A 2 23.70 -35.48 -12.91
C ASP A 2 24.74 -35.13 -11.85
N ASN A 3 25.83 -34.48 -12.26
CA ASN A 3 26.96 -34.21 -11.39
C ASN A 3 26.59 -33.05 -10.45
N PRO A 4 26.26 -33.33 -9.17
CA PRO A 4 25.70 -32.33 -8.26
C PRO A 4 26.69 -31.20 -7.95
N THR A 5 27.99 -31.45 -8.22
CA THR A 5 29.05 -30.46 -8.07
C THR A 5 28.93 -29.31 -9.08
N LEU A 6 28.47 -29.56 -10.30
CA LEU A 6 28.35 -28.55 -11.35
C LEU A 6 27.25 -27.54 -11.03
N GLY A 7 26.14 -27.99 -10.43
CA GLY A 7 25.08 -27.12 -9.92
C GLY A 7 25.56 -26.21 -8.78
N ILE A 8 26.41 -26.72 -7.89
CA ILE A 8 27.00 -25.93 -6.79
C ILE A 8 27.90 -24.81 -7.34
N TYR A 9 28.74 -25.10 -8.34
CA TYR A 9 29.60 -24.07 -8.95
C TYR A 9 28.81 -23.01 -9.71
N VAL A 10 27.73 -23.39 -10.39
CA VAL A 10 26.86 -22.44 -11.10
C VAL A 10 26.14 -21.52 -10.12
N VAL A 11 25.56 -22.06 -9.03
CA VAL A 11 24.94 -21.24 -7.98
C VAL A 11 25.97 -20.34 -7.29
N ALA A 12 27.16 -20.85 -7.00
CA ALA A 12 28.25 -20.10 -6.40
C ALA A 12 28.81 -18.98 -7.30
N ALA A 13 28.64 -19.06 -8.63
CA ALA A 13 29.01 -18.00 -9.56
C ALA A 13 27.87 -16.99 -9.81
N ILE A 14 26.62 -17.46 -9.85
CA ILE A 14 25.44 -16.61 -10.07
C ILE A 14 25.20 -15.67 -8.89
N ILE A 15 25.36 -16.13 -7.65
CA ILE A 15 25.16 -15.29 -6.46
C ILE A 15 26.09 -14.06 -6.49
N PRO A 16 27.43 -14.17 -6.55
CA PRO A 16 28.30 -13.01 -6.57
C PRO A 16 28.12 -12.15 -7.82
N LEU A 17 27.80 -12.73 -8.99
CA LEU A 17 27.48 -11.97 -10.19
C LEU A 17 26.19 -11.14 -9.99
N PHE A 18 25.13 -11.75 -9.46
CA PHE A 18 23.89 -11.06 -9.11
C PHE A 18 24.12 -9.96 -8.08
N LEU A 19 24.98 -10.19 -7.07
CA LEU A 19 25.35 -9.17 -6.09
C LEU A 19 26.19 -8.05 -6.69
N PHE A 20 27.09 -8.36 -7.62
CA PHE A 20 27.92 -7.40 -8.32
C PHE A 20 27.07 -6.50 -9.22
N PHE A 21 26.18 -7.09 -10.03
CA PHE A 21 25.18 -6.35 -10.81
C PHE A 21 24.28 -5.52 -9.88
N ARG A 22 23.73 -6.08 -8.80
CA ARG A 22 22.90 -5.33 -7.86
C ARG A 22 23.67 -4.25 -7.08
N SER A 23 24.98 -4.40 -6.88
CA SER A 23 25.83 -3.38 -6.27
C SER A 23 26.17 -2.25 -7.24
N LEU A 24 26.35 -2.57 -8.53
CA LEU A 24 26.58 -1.59 -9.60
C LEU A 24 25.31 -0.83 -9.97
N PHE A 25 24.17 -1.51 -10.02
CA PHE A 25 22.86 -0.94 -10.36
C PHE A 25 22.05 -0.52 -9.12
N GLY A 26 22.55 -0.80 -7.91
CA GLY A 26 21.92 -0.38 -6.66
C GLY A 26 22.20 1.09 -6.38
N SER A 27 21.13 1.88 -6.24
CA SER A 27 21.20 3.34 -6.02
C SER A 27 22.25 3.72 -4.96
N SER A 28 23.38 4.23 -5.43
CA SER A 28 24.48 4.74 -4.61
C SER A 28 24.02 5.92 -3.73
N SER A 29 23.00 6.65 -4.18
CA SER A 29 22.43 7.83 -3.54
C SER A 29 21.85 7.55 -2.14
N LEU A 30 21.27 6.37 -1.91
CA LEU A 30 20.66 6.05 -0.61
C LEU A 30 21.63 5.55 0.45
N ARG A 31 22.93 5.37 0.13
CA ARG A 31 23.91 4.81 1.09
C ARG A 31 24.22 5.76 2.26
N SER A 32 24.05 7.07 2.07
CA SER A 32 24.25 8.09 3.11
C SER A 32 23.15 8.12 4.18
N ILE A 33 21.97 7.58 3.87
CA ILE A 33 20.82 7.56 4.78
C ILE A 33 20.93 6.36 5.73
N PRO A 34 20.79 6.56 7.05
CA PRO A 34 20.88 5.47 8.01
C PRO A 34 19.76 4.44 7.81
N THR A 35 20.12 3.16 7.91
CA THR A 35 19.19 2.04 7.79
C THR A 35 18.68 1.59 9.15
N VAL A 36 17.38 1.31 9.22
CA VAL A 36 16.73 0.73 10.40
C VAL A 36 16.23 -0.67 10.06
N GLY A 37 16.33 -1.60 11.03
CA GLY A 37 15.77 -2.94 10.88
C GLY A 37 16.73 -4.02 10.38
N GLY A 38 17.92 -3.67 9.90
CA GLY A 38 18.93 -4.63 9.44
C GLY A 38 20.08 -3.99 8.67
N PRO A 39 21.00 -4.80 8.11
CA PRO A 39 22.13 -4.29 7.35
C PRO A 39 21.70 -3.73 6.00
N SER A 40 22.37 -2.68 5.53
CA SER A 40 22.15 -2.10 4.19
C SER A 40 22.67 -2.96 3.04
N ALA A 41 23.33 -4.09 3.33
CA ALA A 41 23.98 -4.93 2.34
C ALA A 41 22.93 -5.67 1.46
N PRO A 42 23.17 -5.87 0.15
CA PRO A 42 22.15 -6.33 -0.79
C PRO A 42 21.39 -7.62 -0.40
N LEU A 43 22.06 -8.64 0.16
CA LEU A 43 21.38 -9.87 0.64
C LEU A 43 20.82 -9.73 2.05
N LEU A 44 21.59 -9.09 2.93
CA LEU A 44 21.20 -8.96 4.34
C LEU A 44 20.02 -8.01 4.52
N SER A 45 19.77 -7.13 3.54
CA SER A 45 18.60 -6.23 3.54
C SER A 45 17.26 -6.97 3.57
N TYR A 46 17.19 -8.20 3.02
CA TYR A 46 15.99 -9.04 3.07
C TYR A 46 15.63 -9.48 4.49
N ILE A 47 16.61 -9.59 5.40
CA ILE A 47 16.34 -9.83 6.83
C ILE A 47 15.56 -8.64 7.40
N GLY A 48 15.95 -7.42 7.01
CA GLY A 48 15.22 -6.20 7.35
C GLY A 48 13.82 -6.18 6.74
N SER A 49 13.66 -6.55 5.47
CA SER A 49 12.33 -6.62 4.81
C SER A 49 11.41 -7.63 5.50
N TYR A 50 11.93 -8.80 5.86
CA TYR A 50 11.17 -9.82 6.60
C TYR A 50 10.76 -9.31 7.99
N ARG A 51 11.68 -8.67 8.71
CA ARG A 51 11.39 -8.04 10.00
C ARG A 51 10.34 -6.94 9.86
N PHE A 52 10.36 -6.16 8.79
CA PHE A 52 9.36 -5.13 8.52
C PHE A 52 7.97 -5.73 8.31
N LEU A 53 7.84 -6.84 7.56
CA LEU A 53 6.55 -7.50 7.33
C LEU A 53 5.85 -7.94 8.62
N HIS A 54 6.61 -8.38 9.63
CA HIS A 54 6.06 -8.87 10.90
C HIS A 54 6.05 -7.81 12.01
N HIS A 55 6.96 -6.83 11.97
CA HIS A 55 7.21 -5.88 13.05
C HIS A 55 7.33 -4.43 12.59
N ALA A 56 6.63 -4.05 11.51
CA ALA A 56 6.66 -2.72 10.91
C ALA A 56 6.55 -1.58 11.93
N ARG A 57 5.56 -1.65 12.84
CA ARG A 57 5.32 -0.61 13.85
C ARG A 57 6.53 -0.42 14.78
N ALA A 58 7.07 -1.51 15.31
CA ALA A 58 8.22 -1.46 16.20
C ALA A 58 9.46 -0.93 15.46
N MET A 59 9.62 -1.29 14.20
CA MET A 59 10.74 -0.84 13.37
C MET A 59 10.65 0.65 13.01
N LEU A 60 9.45 1.15 12.70
CA LEU A 60 9.20 2.57 12.48
C LEU A 60 9.44 3.38 13.75
N GLN A 61 8.98 2.87 14.90
CA GLN A 61 9.23 3.50 16.19
C GLN A 61 10.73 3.55 16.52
N GLU A 62 11.45 2.44 16.35
CA GLU A 62 12.91 2.37 16.51
C GLU A 62 13.62 3.42 15.64
N GLY A 63 13.21 3.56 14.38
CA GLY A 63 13.78 4.54 13.46
C GLY A 63 13.48 5.97 13.87
N TYR A 64 12.25 6.24 14.30
CA TYR A 64 11.86 7.55 14.81
C TYR A 64 12.66 7.94 16.05
N ASP A 65 12.79 7.04 17.03
CA ASP A 65 13.50 7.31 18.28
C ASP A 65 15.00 7.56 18.04
N LYS A 66 15.62 6.82 17.11
CA LYS A 66 17.05 6.95 16.78
C LYS A 66 17.39 8.16 15.92
N TYR A 67 16.50 8.51 14.99
CA TYR A 67 16.77 9.52 13.94
C TYR A 67 15.77 10.67 13.96
N LYS A 68 15.24 10.99 15.14
CA LYS A 68 14.31 12.11 15.33
C LYS A 68 14.94 13.41 14.85
N GLY A 69 14.20 14.18 14.05
CA GLY A 69 14.71 15.44 13.48
C GLY A 69 15.48 15.27 12.17
N GLY A 70 15.72 14.04 11.73
CA GLY A 70 16.45 13.72 10.50
C GLY A 70 15.63 12.85 9.55
N MET A 71 16.28 11.82 9.01
CA MET A 71 15.65 10.82 8.15
C MET A 71 16.35 9.47 8.31
N PHE A 72 15.62 8.41 8.02
CA PHE A 72 16.14 7.05 7.98
C PHE A 72 15.46 6.26 6.88
N LYS A 73 16.01 5.11 6.49
CA LYS A 73 15.39 4.24 5.50
C LYS A 73 15.05 2.87 6.05
N ILE A 74 13.98 2.31 5.51
CA ILE A 74 13.44 1.00 5.82
C ILE A 74 13.40 0.15 4.54
N PRO A 75 13.81 -1.12 4.59
CA PRO A 75 13.65 -2.03 3.47
C PRO A 75 12.22 -2.57 3.41
N LEU A 76 11.60 -2.46 2.23
CA LEU A 76 10.46 -3.25 1.80
C LEU A 76 10.95 -4.45 0.98
N PRO A 77 10.09 -5.44 0.65
CA PRO A 77 10.49 -6.57 -0.18
C PRO A 77 10.99 -6.17 -1.59
N ASP A 78 10.43 -5.11 -2.17
CA ASP A 78 10.69 -4.67 -3.53
C ASP A 78 11.52 -3.37 -3.63
N ARG A 79 11.59 -2.56 -2.57
CA ARG A 79 12.23 -1.23 -2.58
C ARG A 79 12.74 -0.78 -1.21
N TRP A 80 13.35 0.40 -1.17
CA TRP A 80 13.62 1.14 0.07
C TRP A 80 12.62 2.28 0.22
N ILE A 81 12.13 2.53 1.42
CA ILE A 81 11.36 3.74 1.76
C ILE A 81 12.19 4.59 2.69
N VAL A 82 12.32 5.88 2.36
CA VAL A 82 12.93 6.89 3.23
C VAL A 82 11.82 7.54 4.05
N VAL A 83 11.98 7.52 5.37
CA VAL A 83 11.10 8.16 6.34
C VAL A 83 11.77 9.44 6.83
N VAL A 84 11.11 10.56 6.61
CA VAL A 84 11.56 11.88 7.04
C VAL A 84 10.85 12.24 8.34
N THR A 85 11.60 12.60 9.39
CA THR A 85 11.06 12.90 10.73
C THR A 85 11.34 14.33 11.19
N GLY A 86 12.25 15.04 10.52
CA GLY A 86 12.53 16.45 10.81
C GLY A 86 11.51 17.38 10.21
N SER A 87 10.87 18.23 11.02
CA SER A 87 9.87 19.21 10.57
C SER A 87 10.38 20.07 9.41
N ARG A 88 11.60 20.61 9.52
CA ARG A 88 12.23 21.39 8.45
C ARG A 88 12.39 20.59 7.16
N LEU A 89 12.77 19.30 7.25
CA LEU A 89 12.93 18.44 6.07
C LEU A 89 11.58 18.09 5.45
N VAL A 90 10.52 17.96 6.25
CA VAL A 90 9.15 17.78 5.76
C VAL A 90 8.68 19.04 5.04
N ASP A 91 8.93 20.22 5.62
CA ASP A 91 8.57 21.51 5.00
C ASP A 91 9.32 21.73 3.69
N ASP A 92 10.61 21.34 3.64
CA ASP A 92 11.41 21.37 2.41
C ASP A 92 10.79 20.41 1.38
N LEU A 93 10.51 19.15 1.77
CA LEU A 93 9.94 18.12 0.90
C LEU A 93 8.60 18.55 0.27
N GLN A 94 7.74 19.21 1.04
CA GLN A 94 6.46 19.72 0.56
C GLN A 94 6.57 20.86 -0.47
N LYS A 95 7.70 21.58 -0.48
CA LYS A 95 7.96 22.70 -1.40
C LYS A 95 8.70 22.26 -2.66
N PHE A 96 9.16 21.01 -2.73
CA PHE A 96 9.79 20.52 -3.95
C PHE A 96 8.80 20.54 -5.11
N PRO A 97 9.26 20.91 -6.31
CA PRO A 97 8.44 20.85 -7.50
C PRO A 97 8.15 19.38 -7.88
N ASP A 98 6.99 19.17 -8.52
CA ASP A 98 6.48 17.83 -8.87
C ASP A 98 7.39 17.05 -9.83
N ASP A 99 8.27 17.74 -10.58
CA ASP A 99 9.26 17.14 -11.49
C ASP A 99 10.42 16.46 -10.74
N HIS A 100 10.63 16.79 -9.46
CA HIS A 100 11.63 16.16 -8.60
C HIS A 100 11.01 15.19 -7.58
N VAL A 101 9.77 15.45 -7.16
CA VAL A 101 9.05 14.63 -6.18
C VAL A 101 7.58 14.48 -6.60
N SER A 102 7.23 13.32 -7.17
CA SER A 102 5.87 13.04 -7.64
C SER A 102 5.12 12.12 -6.68
N PHE A 103 4.03 12.64 -6.08
CA PHE A 103 3.11 11.82 -5.29
C PHE A 103 2.40 10.76 -6.14
N LEU A 104 2.04 11.10 -7.38
CA LEU A 104 1.28 10.21 -8.26
C LEU A 104 2.11 9.01 -8.69
N GLU A 105 3.38 9.22 -9.04
CA GLU A 105 4.32 8.14 -9.35
C GLU A 105 4.57 7.27 -8.12
N ALA A 106 4.84 7.90 -6.96
CA ALA A 106 5.04 7.16 -5.71
C ALA A 106 3.81 6.32 -5.33
N ALA A 107 2.60 6.87 -5.49
CA ALA A 107 1.35 6.16 -5.25
C ALA A 107 1.20 4.99 -6.23
N ALA A 108 1.39 5.21 -7.53
CA ALA A 108 1.29 4.19 -8.57
C ALA A 108 2.25 3.02 -8.32
N ASP A 109 3.50 3.33 -7.97
CA ASP A 109 4.49 2.32 -7.66
C ASP A 109 4.14 1.56 -6.38
N LEU A 110 3.73 2.27 -5.32
CA LEU A 110 3.39 1.65 -4.03
C LEU A 110 2.17 0.74 -4.16
N THR A 111 1.14 1.16 -4.90
CA THR A 111 -0.09 0.38 -5.06
C THR A 111 -0.01 -0.64 -6.19
N HIS A 112 1.05 -0.63 -6.99
CA HIS A 112 1.16 -1.37 -8.24
C HIS A 112 -0.02 -1.10 -9.19
N ILE A 113 -0.50 0.16 -9.25
CA ILE A 113 -1.74 0.48 -9.98
C ILE A 113 -1.63 0.13 -11.46
N ASN A 114 -0.48 0.35 -12.09
CA ASN A 114 -0.26 0.06 -13.51
C ASN A 114 -0.37 -1.43 -13.82
N HIS A 115 0.06 -2.30 -12.89
CA HIS A 115 -0.02 -3.75 -13.07
C HIS A 115 -1.42 -4.29 -12.80
N ILE A 116 -2.19 -3.63 -11.93
CA ILE A 116 -3.52 -4.07 -11.50
C ILE A 116 -4.62 -3.52 -12.43
N PHE A 117 -4.47 -2.28 -12.89
CA PHE A 117 -5.49 -1.53 -13.65
C PHE A 117 -5.04 -1.13 -15.06
N GLY A 118 -3.80 -1.44 -15.45
CA GLY A 118 -3.21 -1.01 -16.72
C GLY A 118 -2.66 0.43 -16.67
N ASP A 119 -1.87 0.77 -17.69
CA ASP A 119 -1.17 2.06 -17.76
C ASP A 119 -2.12 3.27 -17.87
N GLU A 120 -3.32 3.10 -18.42
CA GLU A 120 -4.27 4.21 -18.59
C GLU A 120 -4.75 4.79 -17.25
N ALA A 121 -4.83 3.96 -16.20
CA ALA A 121 -5.26 4.41 -14.87
C ALA A 121 -4.29 5.42 -14.24
N HIS A 122 -3.02 5.39 -14.63
CA HIS A 122 -1.99 6.31 -14.17
C HIS A 122 -1.90 7.56 -15.05
N HIS A 123 -1.94 7.39 -16.37
CA HIS A 123 -1.79 8.49 -17.33
C HIS A 123 -3.04 9.39 -17.40
N ASN A 124 -4.22 8.86 -17.07
CA ASN A 124 -5.46 9.63 -17.04
C ASN A 124 -6.18 9.46 -15.69
N PRO A 125 -5.75 10.18 -14.64
CA PRO A 125 -6.31 10.02 -13.30
C PRO A 125 -7.65 10.76 -13.16
N LEU A 126 -8.66 10.36 -13.95
CA LEU A 126 -10.01 10.93 -13.98
C LEU A 126 -10.62 11.03 -12.58
N HIS A 127 -10.35 10.03 -11.73
CA HIS A 127 -10.81 9.96 -10.36
C HIS A 127 -10.37 11.18 -9.52
N LEU A 128 -9.17 11.72 -9.73
CA LEU A 128 -8.68 12.89 -8.98
C LEU A 128 -9.50 14.14 -9.30
N THR A 129 -9.83 14.35 -10.58
CA THR A 129 -10.65 15.47 -11.03
C THR A 129 -12.05 15.36 -10.45
N VAL A 130 -12.67 14.16 -10.49
CA VAL A 130 -14.00 13.91 -9.91
C VAL A 130 -14.00 14.18 -8.40
N ILE A 131 -13.01 13.68 -7.66
CA ILE A 131 -12.90 13.89 -6.21
C ILE A 131 -12.80 15.38 -5.87
N ARG A 132 -11.88 16.11 -6.53
CA ARG A 132 -11.61 17.52 -6.24
C ARG A 132 -12.75 18.45 -6.67
N GLN A 133 -13.35 18.19 -7.84
CA GLN A 133 -14.31 19.13 -8.43
C GLN A 133 -15.76 18.80 -8.09
N GLN A 134 -16.13 17.52 -8.00
CA GLN A 134 -17.52 17.11 -7.82
C GLN A 134 -17.77 16.73 -6.36
N LEU A 135 -17.07 15.71 -5.85
CA LEU A 135 -17.33 15.18 -4.50
C LEU A 135 -17.12 16.25 -3.44
N THR A 136 -15.97 16.93 -3.46
CA THR A 136 -15.63 17.95 -2.44
C THR A 136 -16.66 19.08 -2.39
N ARG A 137 -17.19 19.51 -3.55
CA ARG A 137 -18.21 20.58 -3.61
C ARG A 137 -19.59 20.11 -3.17
N GLN A 138 -19.91 18.83 -3.39
CA GLN A 138 -21.21 18.25 -3.09
C GLN A 138 -21.28 17.59 -1.71
N LEU A 139 -20.21 17.60 -0.92
CA LEU A 139 -20.15 16.93 0.39
C LEU A 139 -21.34 17.28 1.29
N VAL A 140 -21.69 18.56 1.39
CA VAL A 140 -22.81 19.02 2.25
C VAL A 140 -24.14 18.43 1.78
N THR A 141 -24.33 18.32 0.47
CA THR A 141 -25.55 17.76 -0.14
C THR A 141 -25.62 16.24 0.00
N LEU A 142 -24.49 15.55 -0.12
CA LEU A 142 -24.40 14.08 -0.06
C LEU A 142 -24.41 13.55 1.39
N PHE A 143 -24.01 14.37 2.37
CA PHE A 143 -23.85 13.93 3.75
C PHE A 143 -25.13 13.32 4.37
N PRO A 144 -26.33 13.92 4.23
CA PRO A 144 -27.56 13.32 4.76
C PRO A 144 -27.82 11.92 4.19
N ASP A 145 -27.60 11.73 2.89
CA ASP A 145 -27.80 10.46 2.21
C ASP A 145 -26.83 9.38 2.67
N VAL A 146 -25.55 9.74 2.87
CA VAL A 146 -24.53 8.83 3.38
C VAL A 146 -24.83 8.46 4.84
N ARG A 147 -25.24 9.44 5.66
CA ARG A 147 -25.62 9.21 7.06
C ARG A 147 -26.81 8.25 7.16
N ASP A 148 -27.84 8.46 6.35
CA ASP A 148 -29.01 7.58 6.30
C ASP A 148 -28.61 6.15 5.92
N GLU A 149 -27.77 5.99 4.90
CA GLU A 149 -27.30 4.67 4.47
C GLU A 149 -26.46 3.98 5.56
N ILE A 150 -25.57 4.71 6.24
CA ILE A 150 -24.80 4.17 7.36
C ILE A 150 -25.73 3.72 8.49
N SER A 151 -26.70 4.56 8.88
CA SER A 151 -27.66 4.20 9.94
C SER A 151 -28.45 2.94 9.59
N THR A 152 -28.93 2.86 8.36
CA THR A 152 -29.66 1.70 7.83
C THR A 152 -28.78 0.46 7.83
N ALA A 153 -27.55 0.55 7.31
CA ALA A 153 -26.62 -0.58 7.25
C ALA A 153 -26.22 -1.07 8.64
N PHE A 154 -26.04 -0.18 9.62
CA PHE A 154 -25.78 -0.54 11.01
C PHE A 154 -26.95 -1.33 11.61
N GLN A 155 -28.19 -0.87 11.41
CA GLN A 155 -29.38 -1.55 11.92
C GLN A 155 -29.59 -2.93 11.27
N GLU A 156 -29.27 -3.08 9.99
CA GLU A 156 -29.44 -4.32 9.25
C GLU A 156 -28.31 -5.35 9.52
N LEU A 157 -27.07 -4.89 9.63
CA LEU A 157 -25.90 -5.77 9.72
C LEU A 157 -25.42 -6.05 11.15
N ILE A 158 -25.87 -5.25 12.13
CA ILE A 158 -25.54 -5.43 13.54
C ILE A 158 -26.83 -5.82 14.28
N PRO A 159 -27.06 -7.12 14.54
CA PRO A 159 -28.24 -7.61 15.25
C PRO A 159 -28.11 -7.38 16.76
N ALA A 160 -27.78 -6.16 17.18
CA ALA A 160 -27.65 -5.80 18.58
C ALA A 160 -29.03 -5.79 19.25
N LYS A 161 -29.15 -6.48 20.38
CA LYS A 161 -30.30 -6.37 21.29
C LYS A 161 -29.90 -5.48 22.47
N GLU A 162 -30.83 -4.68 22.99
CA GLU A 162 -30.54 -3.67 24.03
C GLU A 162 -29.83 -4.22 25.28
N ASN A 163 -30.04 -5.49 25.62
CA ASN A 163 -29.54 -6.10 26.86
C ASN A 163 -28.66 -7.35 26.64
N GLU A 164 -28.20 -7.63 25.41
CA GLU A 164 -27.42 -8.84 25.12
C GLU A 164 -26.23 -8.52 24.21
N TRP A 165 -25.03 -8.91 24.65
CA TRP A 165 -23.83 -8.79 23.82
C TRP A 165 -23.89 -9.82 22.69
N THR A 166 -23.73 -9.36 21.45
CA THR A 166 -23.75 -10.23 20.27
C THR A 166 -22.39 -10.25 19.58
N PRO A 167 -21.76 -11.43 19.41
CA PRO A 167 -20.51 -11.54 18.66
C PRO A 167 -20.77 -11.24 17.18
N ILE A 168 -19.99 -10.32 16.61
CA ILE A 168 -19.99 -10.03 15.18
C ILE A 168 -18.59 -10.09 14.61
N ASN A 169 -18.46 -10.46 13.34
CA ASN A 169 -17.23 -10.28 12.60
C ASN A 169 -17.11 -8.81 12.17
N ALA A 170 -16.52 -7.98 13.04
CA ALA A 170 -16.41 -6.54 12.83
C ALA A 170 -15.79 -6.18 11.47
N THR A 171 -14.74 -6.90 11.05
CA THR A 171 -14.08 -6.64 9.76
C THR A 171 -15.02 -6.88 8.58
N SER A 172 -15.79 -7.97 8.59
CA SER A 172 -16.76 -8.27 7.54
C SER A 172 -17.88 -7.23 7.51
N VAL A 173 -18.46 -6.94 8.68
CA VAL A 173 -19.57 -5.98 8.82
C VAL A 173 -19.15 -4.58 8.39
N ILE A 174 -18.00 -4.08 8.87
CA ILE A 174 -17.52 -2.73 8.53
C ILE A 174 -17.22 -2.63 7.04
N ARG A 175 -16.67 -3.66 6.39
CA ARG A 175 -16.45 -3.65 4.93
C ARG A 175 -17.76 -3.46 4.16
N GLN A 176 -18.83 -4.15 4.56
CA GLN A 176 -20.14 -4.00 3.92
C GLN A 176 -20.73 -2.60 4.16
N ILE A 177 -20.66 -2.09 5.38
CA ILE A 177 -21.15 -0.74 5.71
C ILE A 177 -20.40 0.32 4.88
N VAL A 178 -19.08 0.23 4.79
CA VAL A 178 -18.25 1.14 4.00
C VAL A 178 -18.56 1.03 2.51
N ALA A 179 -18.74 -0.19 1.99
CA ALA A 179 -19.11 -0.41 0.59
C ALA A 179 -20.47 0.23 0.27
N ARG A 180 -21.49 0.01 1.11
CA ARG A 180 -22.83 0.63 0.95
C ARG A 180 -22.76 2.15 0.99
N ALA A 181 -22.08 2.72 1.99
CA ALA A 181 -21.93 4.16 2.14
C ALA A 181 -21.21 4.80 0.94
N SER A 182 -20.15 4.16 0.44
CA SER A 182 -19.42 4.61 -0.75
C SER A 182 -20.31 4.51 -2.00
N ASN A 183 -20.99 3.39 -2.18
CA ASN A 183 -21.87 3.14 -3.32
C ASN A 183 -23.10 4.06 -3.30
N ARG A 184 -23.59 4.49 -2.13
CA ARG A 184 -24.66 5.49 -2.03
C ARG A 184 -24.27 6.80 -2.72
N VAL A 185 -22.99 7.18 -2.68
CA VAL A 185 -22.46 8.36 -3.37
C VAL A 185 -22.25 8.09 -4.87
N PHE A 186 -21.65 6.96 -5.23
CA PHE A 186 -21.21 6.72 -6.60
C PHE A 186 -22.29 6.18 -7.53
N VAL A 187 -23.18 5.32 -7.03
CA VAL A 187 -24.23 4.66 -7.84
C VAL A 187 -25.65 4.89 -7.31
N GLY A 188 -25.79 5.34 -6.06
CA GLY A 188 -27.08 5.64 -5.46
C GLY A 188 -27.95 4.40 -5.19
N VAL A 189 -29.20 4.63 -4.79
CA VAL A 189 -30.22 3.58 -4.61
C VAL A 189 -30.89 3.25 -5.96
N PRO A 190 -31.26 1.98 -6.21
CA PRO A 190 -31.16 0.83 -5.30
C PRO A 190 -29.82 0.09 -5.35
N LEU A 191 -28.95 0.39 -6.33
CA LEU A 191 -27.76 -0.41 -6.60
C LEU A 191 -26.76 -0.44 -5.44
N CYS A 192 -26.69 0.61 -4.61
CA CYS A 192 -25.83 0.63 -3.43
C CYS A 192 -26.20 -0.41 -2.36
N ARG A 193 -27.40 -0.99 -2.43
CA ARG A 193 -27.90 -2.05 -1.53
C ARG A 193 -28.00 -3.41 -2.21
N ASP A 194 -27.72 -3.49 -3.51
CA ASP A 194 -27.78 -4.75 -4.25
C ASP A 194 -26.71 -5.73 -3.72
N PRO A 195 -27.09 -6.90 -3.20
CA PRO A 195 -26.14 -7.84 -2.62
C PRO A 195 -25.08 -8.29 -3.63
N GLY A 196 -25.47 -8.51 -4.88
CA GLY A 196 -24.53 -8.92 -5.94
C GLY A 196 -23.47 -7.84 -6.22
N TYR A 197 -23.90 -6.58 -6.32
CA TYR A 197 -23.01 -5.45 -6.51
C TYR A 197 -22.09 -5.22 -5.30
N LEU A 198 -22.63 -5.36 -4.07
CA LEU A 198 -21.84 -5.24 -2.84
C LEU A 198 -20.78 -6.34 -2.74
N ASP A 199 -21.14 -7.59 -3.02
CA ASP A 199 -20.19 -8.71 -3.02
C ASP A 199 -19.10 -8.49 -4.06
N LEU A 200 -19.46 -8.04 -5.27
CA LEU A 200 -18.48 -7.72 -6.32
C LEU A 200 -17.53 -6.60 -5.88
N THR A 201 -18.05 -5.49 -5.36
CA THR A 201 -17.22 -4.33 -4.96
C THR A 201 -16.32 -4.64 -3.76
N VAL A 202 -16.82 -5.36 -2.74
CA VAL A 202 -16.02 -5.78 -1.58
C VAL A 202 -14.94 -6.77 -1.99
N ASN A 203 -15.29 -7.80 -2.77
CA ASN A 203 -14.33 -8.82 -3.20
C ASN A 203 -13.27 -8.22 -4.13
N PHE A 204 -13.67 -7.33 -5.05
CA PHE A 204 -12.74 -6.60 -5.90
C PHE A 204 -11.69 -5.84 -5.06
N ALA A 205 -12.09 -5.09 -4.04
CA ALA A 205 -11.16 -4.38 -3.17
C ALA A 205 -10.21 -5.32 -2.41
N VAL A 206 -10.72 -6.47 -1.96
CA VAL A 206 -9.90 -7.51 -1.32
C VAL A 206 -8.88 -8.10 -2.29
N ASP A 207 -9.30 -8.40 -3.52
CA ASP A 207 -8.45 -9.03 -4.51
C ASP A 207 -7.38 -8.08 -5.05
N VAL A 208 -7.67 -6.79 -5.19
CA VAL A 208 -6.66 -5.74 -5.44
C VAL A 208 -5.58 -5.73 -4.35
N GLY A 209 -5.98 -5.84 -3.07
CA GLY A 209 -5.03 -5.91 -1.96
C GLY A 209 -4.15 -7.17 -2.00
N LYS A 210 -4.73 -8.32 -2.35
CA LYS A 210 -3.98 -9.57 -2.55
C LYS A 210 -3.01 -9.45 -3.73
N ALA A 211 -3.48 -8.94 -4.86
CA ALA A 211 -2.67 -8.74 -6.06
C ALA A 211 -1.46 -7.84 -5.76
N ARG A 212 -1.68 -6.71 -5.07
CA ARG A 212 -0.59 -5.83 -4.59
C ARG A 212 0.43 -6.59 -3.76
N THR A 213 -0.03 -7.43 -2.82
CA THR A 213 0.86 -8.21 -1.94
C THR A 213 1.70 -9.20 -2.73
N VAL A 214 1.07 -9.93 -3.66
CA VAL A 214 1.77 -10.85 -4.56
C VAL A 214 2.80 -10.10 -5.40
N LEU A 215 2.42 -8.99 -6.02
CA LEU A 215 3.31 -8.16 -6.83
C LEU A 215 4.47 -7.59 -6.02
N THR A 216 4.25 -7.24 -4.75
CA THR A 216 5.33 -6.74 -3.87
C THR A 216 6.37 -7.84 -3.57
N LEU A 217 5.91 -9.09 -3.41
CA LEU A 217 6.79 -10.23 -3.09
C LEU A 217 7.44 -10.86 -4.33
N SER A 218 6.86 -10.68 -5.52
CA SER A 218 7.40 -11.20 -6.77
C SER A 218 8.68 -10.47 -7.20
N PRO A 219 9.69 -11.18 -7.72
CA PRO A 219 10.82 -10.58 -8.43
C PRO A 219 10.38 -9.75 -9.64
N PHE A 220 11.14 -8.71 -9.96
CA PHE A 220 10.80 -7.77 -11.06
C PHE A 220 10.55 -8.47 -12.41
N PHE A 221 11.31 -9.51 -12.75
CA PHE A 221 11.15 -10.23 -14.02
C PHE A 221 9.87 -11.07 -14.12
N LEU A 222 9.15 -11.30 -13.01
CA LEU A 222 7.84 -11.96 -13.01
C LEU A 222 6.68 -10.96 -13.04
N LYS A 223 6.96 -9.65 -12.99
CA LYS A 223 5.98 -8.57 -13.11
C LYS A 223 5.93 -8.16 -14.58
N SER A 224 5.20 -8.92 -15.38
CA SER A 224 4.89 -8.60 -16.79
C SER A 224 3.39 -8.51 -16.98
#